data_AF-A0AAJ2AUT8-F1
#
_entry.id   AF-A0AAJ2AUT8-F1
#
_cell.length_a   1.000
_cell.length_b   1.000
_cell.length_c   1.000
_cell.angle_alpha   90.00
_cell.angle_beta   90.00
_cell.angle_gamma   90.00
#
_symmetry.space_group_name_H-M   'P 1'
#
loop_
_entity.id
_entity.type
_entity.pdbx_description
1 polymer ?
#
loop_
_entity_poly.entity_id
_entity_poly.type
_entity_poly.pdbx_seq_one_letter_code
_entity_poly.pdbx_strand_id
1 'polypeptide(L)'
;MIHRAPRAFRDPLQQLIEKEGSTCKGCPHERTYDFIGTMQTICAIGKNHGHRCEQYGKRTTMTTSAIAADEIDAVLTEWYEWSQAYEPAVGYGRASAMFRDCRSSRQWMSYDELGDVVDGQLRAATGQAVEPIIQKLSLAHRIAVMTAVRNFVAGVVVFTNPRSPATQDRDYADAKELMRPALVAKNLICAR
;
A
#
# COMPACT_ATOMS: atom_id res chain seq x y z
N MET A 1 -57.61 8.59 -21.63
CA MET A 1 -57.31 9.50 -20.51
C MET A 1 -56.28 8.81 -19.63
N ILE A 2 -55.04 9.30 -19.57
CA ILE A 2 -53.98 8.68 -18.77
C ILE A 2 -53.99 9.34 -17.40
N HIS A 3 -54.47 8.63 -16.37
CA HIS A 3 -54.42 9.10 -15.00
C HIS A 3 -52.96 9.23 -14.56
N ARG A 4 -52.47 10.47 -14.43
CA ARG A 4 -51.20 10.78 -13.78
C ARG A 4 -51.36 10.43 -12.30
N ALA A 5 -50.63 9.41 -11.83
CA ALA A 5 -50.61 9.05 -10.42
C ALA A 5 -50.25 10.28 -9.55
N PRO A 6 -50.90 10.48 -8.40
CA PRO A 6 -50.56 11.57 -7.49
C PRO A 6 -49.10 11.44 -7.05
N ARG A 7 -48.34 12.54 -7.08
CA ARG A 7 -46.96 12.57 -6.59
C ARG A 7 -47.00 12.17 -5.11
N ALA A 8 -46.50 10.99 -4.80
CA ALA A 8 -46.36 10.53 -3.41
C ALA A 8 -45.64 11.60 -2.59
N PHE A 9 -46.20 11.94 -1.43
CA PHE A 9 -45.56 12.83 -0.47
C PHE A 9 -44.19 12.22 -0.12
N ARG A 10 -43.12 12.83 -0.61
CA ARG A 10 -41.76 12.41 -0.27
C ARG A 10 -41.43 13.03 1.08
N ASP A 11 -41.33 12.18 2.10
CA ASP A 11 -40.95 12.57 3.44
C ASP A 11 -39.68 13.47 3.40
N PRO A 12 -39.72 14.69 3.94
CA PRO A 12 -38.57 15.59 3.98
C PRO A 12 -37.35 14.96 4.67
N LEU A 13 -37.54 14.06 5.63
CA LEU A 13 -36.44 13.31 6.25
C LEU A 13 -35.78 12.35 5.26
N GLN A 14 -36.59 11.68 4.43
CA GLN A 14 -36.08 10.78 3.39
C GLN A 14 -35.27 11.55 2.34
N GLN A 15 -35.70 12.76 1.99
CA GLN A 15 -34.95 13.64 1.10
C GLN A 15 -33.62 14.10 1.71
N LEU A 16 -33.60 14.38 3.02
CA LEU A 16 -32.37 14.73 3.75
C LEU A 16 -31.40 13.54 3.79
N ILE A 17 -31.88 12.34 4.09
CA ILE A 17 -31.06 11.12 4.11
C ILE A 17 -30.49 10.81 2.72
N GLU A 18 -31.28 10.94 1.66
CA GLU A 18 -30.81 10.76 0.27
C GLU A 18 -29.73 11.78 -0.09
N LYS A 19 -29.93 13.04 0.30
CA LYS A 19 -28.97 14.12 0.05
C LYS A 19 -27.66 13.88 0.81
N GLU A 20 -27.74 13.57 2.10
CA GLU A 20 -26.58 13.26 2.93
C GLU A 20 -25.85 11.98 2.50
N GLY A 21 -26.59 10.98 2.01
CA GLY A 21 -26.04 9.75 1.46
C GLY A 21 -25.25 9.98 0.17
N SER A 22 -25.62 11.00 -0.60
CA SER A 22 -24.95 11.35 -1.86
C SER A 22 -23.72 12.25 -1.70
N THR A 23 -23.45 12.77 -0.50
CA THR A 23 -22.35 13.71 -0.24
C THR A 23 -21.12 13.04 0.35
N CYS A 24 -19.94 13.48 -0.08
CA CYS A 24 -18.67 13.08 0.52
C CYS A 24 -18.49 13.83 1.86
N LYS A 25 -18.52 13.14 3.01
CA LYS A 25 -18.25 13.70 4.36
C LYS A 25 -16.79 13.57 4.81
N GLY A 26 -15.89 13.37 3.84
CA GLY A 26 -14.46 13.21 4.03
C GLY A 26 -13.96 11.77 3.90
N CYS A 27 -12.85 11.61 3.20
CA CYS A 27 -12.22 10.31 2.93
C CYS A 27 -10.69 10.45 2.88
N PRO A 28 -9.92 9.35 2.93
CA PRO A 28 -8.45 9.40 2.88
C PRO A 28 -7.86 10.08 1.63
N HIS A 29 -8.67 10.28 0.58
CA HIS A 29 -8.27 10.93 -0.65
C HIS A 29 -8.57 12.45 -0.67
N GLU A 30 -9.14 12.96 0.43
CA GLU A 30 -9.35 14.37 0.67
C GLU A 30 -8.01 15.07 0.92
N ARG A 31 -7.75 16.17 0.22
CA ARG A 31 -6.58 17.01 0.43
C ARG A 31 -7.00 18.46 0.52
N THR A 32 -6.45 19.16 1.50
CA THR A 32 -6.69 20.59 1.69
C THR A 32 -5.49 21.38 1.18
N TYR A 33 -5.77 22.33 0.28
CA TYR A 33 -4.75 23.20 -0.31
C TYR A 33 -5.13 24.66 -0.09
N ASP A 34 -4.13 25.52 0.08
CA ASP A 34 -4.32 26.96 -0.04
C ASP A 34 -4.39 27.31 -1.54
N PHE A 35 -5.53 27.85 -1.95
CA PHE A 35 -5.72 28.40 -3.28
C PHE A 35 -6.26 29.83 -3.16
N ILE A 36 -5.45 30.80 -3.57
CA ILE A 36 -5.79 32.23 -3.60
C ILE A 36 -6.26 32.72 -2.21
N GLY A 37 -5.55 32.34 -1.13
CA GLY A 37 -5.85 32.80 0.23
C GLY A 37 -7.10 32.17 0.84
N THR A 38 -7.63 31.11 0.23
CA THR A 38 -8.75 30.32 0.76
C THR A 38 -8.36 28.85 0.82
N MET A 39 -8.63 28.21 1.96
CA MET A 39 -8.42 26.76 2.11
C MET A 39 -9.50 26.02 1.33
N GLN A 40 -9.13 25.35 0.25
CA GLN A 40 -10.03 24.53 -0.54
C GLN A 40 -9.72 23.05 -0.37
N THR A 41 -10.78 22.28 -0.19
CA THR A 41 -10.73 20.83 -0.11
C THR A 41 -10.99 20.23 -1.49
N ILE A 42 -10.03 19.47 -2.01
CA ILE A 42 -10.14 18.77 -3.30
C ILE A 42 -9.94 17.26 -3.13
N CYS A 43 -10.55 16.50 -4.03
CA CYS A 43 -10.40 15.05 -4.11
C CYS A 43 -9.22 14.70 -5.04
N ALA A 44 -8.24 13.95 -4.53
CA ALA A 44 -7.03 13.59 -5.30
C ALA A 44 -7.29 12.61 -6.46
N ILE A 45 -8.46 11.98 -6.53
CA ILE A 45 -8.83 10.99 -7.56
C ILE A 45 -9.38 11.66 -8.85
N GLY A 46 -9.44 12.99 -8.91
CA GLY A 46 -9.92 13.71 -10.10
C GLY A 46 -11.44 13.64 -10.31
N LYS A 47 -12.21 13.27 -9.27
CA LYS A 47 -13.68 13.36 -9.26
C LYS A 47 -14.12 14.62 -8.52
N ASN A 48 -15.30 15.15 -8.87
CA ASN A 48 -15.86 16.35 -8.24
C ASN A 48 -16.04 16.14 -6.73
N HIS A 49 -15.36 16.96 -5.92
CA HIS A 49 -15.55 17.02 -4.48
C HIS A 49 -17.00 17.42 -4.18
N GLY A 50 -17.66 16.73 -3.24
CA GLY A 50 -19.07 16.96 -2.88
C GLY A 50 -20.04 15.84 -3.28
N HIS A 51 -19.70 14.96 -4.22
CA HIS A 51 -20.49 13.77 -4.55
C HIS A 51 -19.81 12.48 -4.07
N ARG A 52 -20.61 11.54 -3.55
CA ARG A 52 -20.17 10.22 -3.08
C ARG A 52 -19.58 9.44 -4.26
N CYS A 53 -18.25 9.33 -4.30
CA CYS A 53 -17.59 8.48 -5.28
C CYS A 53 -17.71 7.00 -4.88
N GLU A 54 -17.49 6.10 -5.83
CA GLU A 54 -17.54 4.65 -5.57
C GLU A 54 -16.54 4.19 -4.48
N GLN A 55 -15.45 4.93 -4.29
CA GLN A 55 -14.45 4.67 -3.26
C GLN A 55 -14.80 5.29 -1.90
N TYR A 56 -15.93 5.99 -1.78
CA TYR A 56 -16.36 6.60 -0.53
C TYR A 56 -16.76 5.54 0.50
N GLY A 57 -16.09 5.53 1.66
CA GLY A 57 -16.30 4.53 2.71
C GLY A 57 -15.66 3.16 2.43
N LYS A 58 -15.19 2.91 1.20
CA LYS A 58 -14.27 1.81 0.95
C LYS A 58 -12.92 2.25 1.50
N ARG A 59 -12.48 1.63 2.59
CA ARG A 59 -11.05 1.57 2.92
C ARG A 59 -10.41 0.71 1.84
N THR A 60 -10.27 1.26 0.64
CA THR A 60 -9.46 0.63 -0.41
C THR A 60 -8.12 0.37 0.24
N THR A 61 -7.69 -0.88 0.18
CA THR A 61 -6.39 -1.35 0.66
C THR A 61 -5.39 -0.30 0.25
N MET A 62 -4.94 0.50 1.22
CA MET A 62 -3.89 1.46 0.97
C MET A 62 -2.73 0.60 0.52
N THR A 63 -2.27 0.78 -0.70
CA THR A 63 -0.95 0.32 -1.10
C THR A 63 0.03 1.04 -0.18
N THR A 64 0.36 0.38 0.92
CA THR A 64 1.63 0.48 1.63
C THR A 64 2.08 1.88 2.11
N SER A 65 1.18 2.87 2.26
CA SER A 65 1.62 4.26 2.52
C SER A 65 0.99 4.98 3.72
N ALA A 66 0.11 4.34 4.51
CA ALA A 66 -0.60 5.05 5.60
C ALA A 66 -0.20 4.65 7.03
N ILE A 67 0.64 3.63 7.21
CA ILE A 67 1.21 3.25 8.52
C ILE A 67 2.73 3.48 8.55
N ALA A 68 3.38 3.46 7.39
CA ALA A 68 4.79 3.81 7.23
C ALA A 68 4.99 5.31 7.47
N ALA A 69 5.52 5.68 8.63
CA ALA A 69 5.83 7.07 8.97
C ALA A 69 7.00 7.63 8.14
N ASP A 70 7.82 6.75 7.56
CA ASP A 70 9.03 7.05 6.77
C ASP A 70 9.02 6.28 5.44
N GLU A 71 9.74 6.79 4.42
CA GLU A 71 9.91 6.15 3.10
C GLU A 71 10.54 4.75 3.24
N ILE A 72 11.45 4.59 4.21
CA ILE A 72 12.08 3.30 4.51
C ILE A 72 11.04 2.30 5.00
N ASP A 73 10.10 2.72 5.84
CA ASP A 73 9.08 1.84 6.42
C ASP A 73 8.13 1.31 5.31
N ALA A 74 7.87 2.11 4.28
CA ALA A 74 7.07 1.70 3.12
C ALA A 74 7.77 0.61 2.30
N VAL A 75 9.06 0.82 1.97
CA VAL A 75 9.88 -0.16 1.25
C VAL A 75 10.01 -1.47 2.04
N LEU A 76 10.21 -1.38 3.36
CA LEU A 76 10.29 -2.56 4.22
C LEU A 76 8.98 -3.34 4.29
N THR A 77 7.84 -2.65 4.27
CA THR A 77 6.53 -3.30 4.27
C THR A 77 6.28 -4.04 2.96
N GLU A 78 6.59 -3.42 1.82
CA GLU A 78 6.49 -4.07 0.50
C GLU A 78 7.42 -5.30 0.39
N TRP A 79 8.66 -5.17 0.87
CA TRP A 79 9.59 -6.31 0.93
C TRP A 79 9.04 -7.45 1.79
N TYR A 80 8.47 -7.14 2.97
CA TYR A 80 7.95 -8.17 3.86
C TYR A 80 6.79 -8.92 3.23
N GLU A 81 5.82 -8.21 2.64
CA GLU A 81 4.70 -8.82 1.92
C GLU A 81 5.19 -9.74 0.79
N TRP A 82 6.17 -9.29 -0.01
CA TRP A 82 6.81 -10.11 -1.04
C TRP A 82 7.52 -11.35 -0.47
N SER A 83 8.25 -11.20 0.64
CA SER A 83 8.99 -12.30 1.27
C SER A 83 8.07 -13.39 1.84
N GLN A 84 6.88 -13.00 2.35
CA GLN A 84 5.89 -13.95 2.86
C GLN A 84 5.13 -14.66 1.74
N ALA A 85 5.06 -14.04 0.55
CA ALA A 85 4.50 -14.65 -0.64
C ALA A 85 5.43 -15.70 -1.28
N TYR A 86 6.62 -15.94 -0.71
CA TYR A 86 7.53 -16.96 -1.20
C TYR A 86 6.97 -18.37 -0.98
N GLU A 87 6.53 -18.99 -2.08
CA GLU A 87 6.21 -20.40 -2.11
C GLU A 87 7.44 -21.19 -2.60
N PRO A 88 8.08 -22.02 -1.75
CA PRO A 88 9.23 -22.81 -2.18
C PRO A 88 8.80 -23.73 -3.31
N ALA A 89 9.59 -23.79 -4.38
CA ALA A 89 9.36 -24.73 -5.48
C ALA A 89 9.57 -26.17 -4.96
N VAL A 90 8.50 -26.81 -4.49
CA VAL A 90 8.54 -28.19 -4.00
C VAL A 90 8.65 -29.13 -5.20
N GLY A 91 9.88 -29.51 -5.56
CA GLY A 91 10.16 -30.55 -6.55
C GLY A 91 11.24 -30.18 -7.57
N TYR A 92 11.46 -31.09 -8.52
CA TYR A 92 12.35 -30.83 -9.67
C TYR A 92 11.68 -29.83 -10.61
N GLY A 93 12.42 -28.79 -11.01
CA GLY A 93 11.93 -27.79 -11.94
C GLY A 93 11.49 -28.44 -13.26
N ARG A 94 10.21 -28.29 -13.62
CA ARG A 94 9.64 -28.84 -14.87
C ARG A 94 10.20 -28.20 -16.15
N ALA A 95 11.06 -27.19 -16.00
CA ALA A 95 11.73 -26.49 -17.09
C ALA A 95 13.25 -26.51 -16.86
N SER A 96 13.99 -26.74 -17.94
CA SER A 96 15.45 -26.56 -17.94
C SER A 96 15.82 -25.12 -17.55
N ALA A 97 16.98 -24.93 -16.92
CA ALA A 97 17.44 -23.60 -16.51
C ALA A 97 17.54 -22.61 -17.68
N MET A 98 17.85 -23.10 -18.89
CA MET A 98 18.02 -22.28 -20.09
C MET A 98 16.70 -21.76 -20.68
N PHE A 99 15.59 -22.46 -20.45
CA PHE A 99 14.28 -22.11 -21.05
C PHE A 99 13.24 -21.73 -20.00
N ARG A 100 13.64 -21.55 -18.73
CA ARG A 100 12.73 -21.27 -17.61
C ARG A 100 11.93 -19.98 -17.81
N ASP A 101 12.58 -18.98 -18.41
CA ASP A 101 12.03 -17.64 -18.61
C ASP A 101 11.63 -17.36 -20.06
N CYS A 102 11.62 -18.37 -20.93
CA CYS A 102 11.02 -18.21 -22.26
C CYS A 102 9.52 -17.93 -22.12
N ARG A 103 9.08 -16.81 -22.68
CA ARG A 103 7.68 -16.37 -22.69
C ARG A 103 7.26 -16.00 -24.10
N SER A 104 6.03 -16.36 -24.48
CA SER A 104 5.40 -15.85 -25.69
C SER A 104 5.09 -14.35 -25.52
N SER A 105 4.89 -13.64 -26.63
CA SER A 105 4.51 -12.23 -26.60
C SER A 105 3.23 -12.03 -25.78
N ARG A 106 3.20 -10.99 -24.93
CA ARG A 106 2.05 -10.67 -24.05
C ARG A 106 0.89 -9.94 -24.75
N GLN A 107 0.89 -9.90 -26.09
CA GLN A 107 -0.08 -9.12 -26.88
C GLN A 107 -1.54 -9.58 -26.75
N TRP A 108 -1.77 -10.79 -26.22
CA TRP A 108 -3.11 -11.34 -25.99
C TRP A 108 -3.68 -10.98 -24.61
N MET A 109 -2.90 -10.36 -23.72
CA MET A 109 -3.35 -9.93 -22.40
C MET A 109 -4.09 -8.61 -22.50
N SER A 110 -5.14 -8.45 -21.69
CA SER A 110 -5.78 -7.15 -21.48
C SER A 110 -4.86 -6.17 -20.77
N TYR A 111 -5.17 -4.87 -20.82
CA TYR A 111 -4.40 -3.85 -20.11
C TYR A 111 -4.38 -4.07 -18.59
N ASP A 112 -5.50 -4.54 -18.02
CA ASP A 112 -5.61 -4.81 -16.58
C ASP A 112 -4.72 -6.00 -16.18
N GLU A 113 -4.79 -7.11 -16.91
CA GLU A 113 -3.94 -8.29 -16.67
C GLU A 113 -2.45 -7.98 -16.88
N LEU A 114 -2.12 -7.11 -17.85
CA LEU A 114 -0.75 -6.66 -18.05
C LEU A 114 -0.28 -5.79 -16.88
N GLY A 115 -1.15 -4.93 -16.35
CA GLY A 115 -0.90 -4.13 -15.16
C GLY A 115 -0.54 -5.00 -13.96
N ASP A 116 -1.36 -6.03 -13.67
CA ASP A 116 -1.10 -6.97 -12.56
C ASP A 116 0.26 -7.68 -12.69
N VAL A 117 0.63 -8.07 -13.91
CA VAL A 117 1.94 -8.69 -14.18
C VAL A 117 3.09 -7.72 -13.93
N VAL A 118 2.97 -6.49 -14.41
CA VAL A 118 4.00 -5.46 -14.23
C VAL A 118 4.14 -5.11 -12.75
N ASP A 119 3.04 -4.94 -12.04
CA ASP A 119 3.03 -4.69 -10.60
C ASP A 119 3.71 -5.84 -9.83
N GLY A 120 3.41 -7.08 -10.19
CA GLY A 120 4.09 -8.25 -9.62
C GLY A 120 5.60 -8.26 -9.90
N GLN A 121 6.02 -7.84 -11.09
CA GLN A 121 7.44 -7.73 -11.45
C GLN A 121 8.15 -6.62 -10.69
N LEU A 122 7.50 -5.47 -10.51
CA LEU A 122 8.03 -4.35 -9.73
C LEU A 122 8.21 -4.74 -8.27
N ARG A 123 7.18 -5.34 -7.65
CA ARG A 123 7.27 -5.86 -6.27
C ARG A 123 8.39 -6.90 -6.13
N ALA A 124 8.53 -7.79 -7.11
CA ALA A 124 9.59 -8.78 -7.11
C ALA A 124 10.99 -8.15 -7.23
N ALA A 125 11.14 -7.12 -8.08
CA ALA A 125 12.40 -6.39 -8.20
C ALA A 125 12.75 -5.64 -6.91
N THR A 126 11.77 -4.98 -6.28
CA THR A 126 11.93 -4.33 -4.96
C THR A 126 12.35 -5.34 -3.91
N GLY A 127 11.64 -6.46 -3.80
CA GLY A 127 11.93 -7.52 -2.84
C GLY A 127 13.34 -8.10 -3.00
N GLN A 128 13.73 -8.46 -4.22
CA GLN A 128 15.07 -8.97 -4.54
C GLN A 128 16.18 -7.95 -4.28
N ALA A 129 15.89 -6.66 -4.42
CA ALA A 129 16.85 -5.59 -4.16
C ALA A 129 17.09 -5.36 -2.66
N VAL A 130 16.04 -5.45 -1.84
CA VAL A 130 16.05 -5.18 -0.39
C VAL A 130 16.58 -6.38 0.42
N GLU A 131 16.22 -7.61 0.05
CA GLU A 131 16.63 -8.84 0.73
C GLU A 131 18.13 -8.90 1.09
N PRO A 132 19.09 -8.69 0.16
CA PRO A 132 20.51 -8.75 0.49
C PRO A 132 20.97 -7.62 1.41
N ILE A 133 20.25 -6.50 1.49
CA ILE A 133 20.56 -5.40 2.43
C ILE A 133 20.22 -5.86 3.85
N ILE A 134 19.05 -6.48 4.03
CA ILE A 134 18.59 -6.98 5.32
C ILE A 134 19.49 -8.12 5.79
N GLN A 135 19.90 -9.03 4.89
CA GLN A 135 20.80 -10.12 5.24
C GLN A 135 22.18 -9.66 5.74
N LYS A 136 22.64 -8.46 5.34
CA LYS A 136 23.91 -7.87 5.81
C LYS A 136 23.82 -7.30 7.23
N LEU A 137 22.61 -7.04 7.74
CA LEU A 137 22.43 -6.53 9.09
C LEU A 137 22.78 -7.59 10.14
N SER A 138 23.17 -7.13 11.34
CA SER A 138 23.37 -8.05 12.46
C SER A 138 22.05 -8.72 12.87
N LEU A 139 22.14 -9.85 13.59
CA LEU A 139 20.96 -10.61 14.00
C LEU A 139 19.96 -9.77 14.81
N ALA A 140 20.45 -8.92 15.71
CA ALA A 140 19.60 -8.06 16.54
C ALA A 140 18.79 -7.07 15.68
N HIS A 141 19.46 -6.36 14.76
CA HIS A 141 18.82 -5.43 13.83
C HIS A 141 17.81 -6.12 12.93
N ARG A 142 18.13 -7.33 12.42
CA ARG A 142 17.18 -8.12 11.60
C ARG A 142 15.91 -8.48 12.36
N ILE A 143 16.05 -8.93 13.62
CA ILE A 143 14.91 -9.25 14.47
C ILE A 143 14.07 -8.00 14.71
N ALA A 144 14.71 -6.86 15.03
CA ALA A 144 14.01 -5.60 15.25
C ALA A 144 13.22 -5.14 14.01
N VAL A 145 13.82 -5.19 12.82
CA VAL A 145 13.16 -4.90 11.54
C VAL A 145 11.98 -5.84 11.31
N MET A 146 12.16 -7.16 11.48
CA MET A 146 11.08 -8.13 11.28
C MET A 146 9.91 -7.92 12.25
N THR A 147 10.20 -7.59 13.51
CA THR A 147 9.16 -7.32 14.50
C THR A 147 8.42 -6.02 14.20
N ALA A 148 9.13 -4.94 13.81
CA ALA A 148 8.53 -3.67 13.44
C ALA A 148 7.61 -3.82 12.23
N VAL A 149 8.08 -4.44 11.14
CA VAL A 149 7.29 -4.58 9.91
C VAL A 149 6.07 -5.48 10.13
N ARG A 150 6.18 -6.52 10.96
CA ARG A 150 5.03 -7.33 11.38
C ARG A 150 3.94 -6.52 12.08
N ASN A 151 4.34 -5.57 12.93
CA ASN A 151 3.41 -4.66 13.59
C ASN A 151 2.79 -3.67 12.60
N PHE A 152 3.54 -3.21 11.60
CA PHE A 152 3.00 -2.33 10.54
C PHE A 152 1.95 -3.04 9.70
N VAL A 153 2.21 -4.27 9.26
CA VAL A 153 1.26 -5.09 8.50
C VAL A 153 0.01 -5.44 9.33
N ALA A 154 0.19 -5.71 10.63
CA ALA A 154 -0.93 -5.93 11.54
C ALA A 154 -1.73 -4.65 11.84
N GLY A 155 -1.13 -3.47 11.62
CA GLY A 155 -1.69 -2.17 11.99
C GLY A 155 -1.79 -1.91 13.49
N VAL A 156 -1.24 -2.79 14.32
CA VAL A 156 -1.28 -2.73 15.79
C VAL A 156 0.04 -3.29 16.33
N VAL A 157 0.53 -2.74 17.44
CA VAL A 157 1.73 -3.24 18.13
C VAL A 157 1.39 -4.50 18.92
N VAL A 158 1.53 -5.67 18.29
CA VAL A 158 1.23 -6.98 18.88
C VAL A 158 2.51 -7.76 19.16
N PHE A 159 3.51 -7.62 18.29
CA PHE A 159 4.75 -8.37 18.35
C PHE A 159 5.81 -7.57 19.11
N THR A 160 6.45 -8.25 20.06
CA THR A 160 7.57 -7.72 20.84
C THR A 160 8.67 -8.77 20.89
N ASN A 161 9.92 -8.35 20.79
CA ASN A 161 11.07 -9.23 20.93
C ASN A 161 11.24 -9.66 22.40
N PRO A 162 11.08 -10.94 22.75
CA PRO A 162 11.20 -11.40 24.14
C PRO A 162 12.64 -11.36 24.67
N ARG A 163 13.65 -11.35 23.79
CA ARG A 163 15.06 -11.36 24.19
C ARG A 163 15.60 -9.99 24.57
N SER A 164 15.08 -8.94 23.93
CA SER A 164 15.51 -7.55 24.17
C SER A 164 14.36 -6.56 23.94
N PRO A 165 13.30 -6.60 24.78
CA PRO A 165 12.13 -5.76 24.58
C PRO A 165 12.44 -4.27 24.77
N ALA A 166 13.35 -3.93 25.68
CA ALA A 166 13.68 -2.54 26.01
C ALA A 166 14.53 -1.82 24.95
N THR A 167 15.27 -2.56 24.11
CA THR A 167 16.15 -1.97 23.08
C THR A 167 15.55 -2.03 21.69
N GLN A 168 14.40 -2.68 21.49
CA GLN A 168 13.81 -2.96 20.19
C GLN A 168 13.70 -1.72 19.30
N ASP A 169 13.17 -0.61 19.84
CA ASP A 169 12.94 0.61 19.06
C ASP A 169 14.25 1.29 18.67
N ARG A 170 15.25 1.24 19.55
CA ARG A 170 16.60 1.75 19.26
C ARG A 170 17.31 0.89 18.23
N ASP A 171 17.26 -0.43 18.40
CA ASP A 171 17.85 -1.38 17.46
C ASP A 171 17.20 -1.26 16.07
N TYR A 172 15.91 -0.88 16.01
CA TYR A 172 15.24 -0.58 14.75
C TYR A 172 15.69 0.75 14.14
N ALA A 173 15.83 1.82 14.94
CA ALA A 173 16.35 3.10 14.48
C ALA A 173 17.77 2.96 13.91
N ASP A 174 18.66 2.27 14.63
CA ASP A 174 20.03 1.99 14.21
C ASP A 174 20.05 1.17 12.90
N ALA A 175 19.12 0.21 12.75
CA ALA A 175 18.98 -0.56 11.51
C ALA A 175 18.60 0.34 10.32
N LYS A 176 17.72 1.32 10.52
CA LYS A 176 17.33 2.26 9.47
C LYS A 176 18.49 3.13 9.01
N GLU A 177 19.32 3.60 9.93
CA GLU A 177 20.52 4.38 9.60
C GLU A 177 21.51 3.56 8.77
N LEU A 178 21.74 2.29 9.15
CA LEU A 178 22.64 1.39 8.43
C LEU A 178 22.14 1.03 7.02
N MET A 179 20.83 0.88 6.83
CA MET A 179 20.24 0.54 5.53
C MET A 179 20.13 1.71 4.58
N ARG A 180 19.93 2.93 5.10
CA ARG A 180 19.70 4.16 4.31
C ARG A 180 20.67 4.33 3.13
N PRO A 181 22.01 4.27 3.29
CA PRO A 181 22.92 4.46 2.16
C PRO A 181 22.76 3.39 1.07
N ALA A 182 22.48 2.15 1.46
CA ALA A 182 22.29 1.05 0.51
C ALA A 182 20.95 1.19 -0.26
N LEU A 183 19.91 1.69 0.40
CA LEU A 183 18.60 1.95 -0.21
C LEU A 183 18.66 3.12 -1.20
N VAL A 184 19.36 4.20 -0.84
CA VAL A 184 19.62 5.34 -1.75
C VAL A 184 20.41 4.88 -2.97
N ALA A 185 21.47 4.09 -2.78
CA ALA A 185 22.30 3.58 -3.89
C ALA A 185 21.51 2.71 -4.89
N LYS A 186 20.40 2.09 -4.45
CA LYS A 186 19.50 1.30 -5.29
C LYS A 186 18.30 2.10 -5.82
N ASN A 187 18.24 3.40 -5.59
CA ASN A 187 17.13 4.30 -5.98
C ASN A 187 15.76 3.85 -5.44
N LEU A 188 15.74 3.22 -4.26
CA LEU A 188 14.49 2.79 -3.60
C LEU A 188 13.88 3.89 -2.73
N ILE A 189 14.70 4.85 -2.30
CA ILE A 189 14.30 6.02 -1.52
C ILE A 189 15.01 7.26 -2.06
N CYS A 190 14.46 8.44 -1.78
CA CYS A 190 15.10 9.68 -2.19
C CYS A 190 16.31 10.00 -1.30
N ALA A 191 17.37 10.54 -1.89
CA ALA A 191 18.48 11.12 -1.13
C ALA A 191 18.02 12.46 -0.52
N ARG A 192 17.41 12.40 0.66
CA ARG A 192 16.99 13.57 1.42
C ARG A 192 18.03 13.98 2.46
#